data_AF-X1W1R1-F1
#
_entry.id   AF-X1W1R1-F1
#
_cell.length_a   1.000
_cell.length_b   1.000
_cell.length_c   1.000
_cell.angle_alpha   90.00
_cell.angle_beta   90.00
_cell.angle_gamma   90.00
#
_symmetry.space_group_name_H-M   'P 1'
#
loop_
_entity.id
_entity.type
_entity.pdbx_description
1 polymer ?
#
loop_
_entity_poly.entity_id
_entity_poly.type
_entity_poly.pdbx_seq_one_letter_code
_entity_poly.pdbx_strand_id
1 'polypeptide(L)'
;FKKTLEGLGAEIVKIFQFPDHHDYQRNDLRKIETACRTDLEKREVIAVTTEKDGVRLERIISPEADRVFWEIWILKVELEIVRGKEEWQRKIESYI
;
A
#
# COMPACT_ATOMS: atom_id res chain seq x y z
N PHE A 1 1.76 -5.86 -8.15
CA PHE A 1 1.05 -5.83 -6.86
C PHE A 1 0.29 -7.13 -6.57
N LYS A 2 -0.87 -7.42 -7.21
CA LYS A 2 -1.65 -8.65 -6.94
C LYS A 2 -0.79 -9.93 -6.95
N LYS A 3 -0.05 -10.17 -8.04
CA LYS A 3 0.85 -11.33 -8.17
C LYS A 3 1.93 -11.39 -7.09
N THR A 4 2.39 -10.23 -6.61
CA THR A 4 3.38 -10.13 -5.53
C THR A 4 2.77 -10.63 -4.23
N LEU A 5 1.55 -10.19 -3.89
CA LEU A 5 0.84 -10.65 -2.70
C LEU A 5 0.52 -12.14 -2.77
N GLU A 6 0.04 -12.63 -3.91
CA GLU A 6 -0.19 -14.07 -4.14
C GLU A 6 1.11 -14.87 -3.97
N GLY A 7 2.23 -14.37 -4.49
CA GLY A 7 3.55 -14.99 -4.33
C GLY A 7 4.10 -14.99 -2.89
N LEU A 8 3.61 -14.06 -2.05
CA LEU A 8 3.91 -14.02 -0.61
C LEU A 8 2.95 -14.91 0.22
N GLY A 9 2.00 -15.60 -0.43
CA GLY A 9 1.05 -16.50 0.22
C GLY A 9 -0.28 -15.86 0.63
N ALA A 10 -0.57 -14.63 0.21
CA ALA A 10 -1.83 -13.98 0.53
C ALA A 10 -2.99 -14.54 -0.31
N GLU A 11 -4.13 -14.82 0.34
CA GLU A 11 -5.40 -15.09 -0.34
C GLU A 11 -6.11 -13.76 -0.67
N ILE A 12 -6.27 -13.45 -1.95
CA ILE A 12 -6.91 -12.20 -2.37
C ILE A 12 -8.43 -12.38 -2.38
N VAL A 13 -9.10 -11.85 -1.35
CA VAL A 13 -10.56 -11.93 -1.19
C VAL A 13 -11.33 -10.82 -1.91
N LYS A 14 -10.71 -9.64 -2.12
CA LYS A 14 -11.31 -8.50 -2.81
C LYS A 14 -10.24 -7.56 -3.35
N ILE A 15 -10.52 -6.88 -4.46
CA ILE A 15 -9.62 -5.89 -5.07
C ILE A 15 -10.38 -4.59 -5.27
N PHE A 16 -9.77 -3.48 -4.82
CA PHE A 16 -10.19 -2.13 -5.15
C PHE A 16 -9.18 -1.54 -6.13
N GLN A 17 -9.60 -1.32 -7.37
CA GLN A 17 -8.74 -0.77 -8.42
C GLN A 17 -9.03 0.72 -8.59
N PHE A 18 -7.98 1.53 -8.48
CA PHE A 18 -8.03 2.98 -8.67
C PHE A 18 -7.15 3.37 -9.87
N PRO A 19 -7.50 4.44 -10.61
CA PRO A 19 -6.65 4.94 -11.68
C PRO A 19 -5.29 5.42 -11.13
N ASP A 20 -4.29 5.54 -12.01
CA ASP A 20 -3.07 6.20 -11.58
C ASP A 20 -3.36 7.65 -11.22
N HIS A 21 -2.57 8.22 -10.32
CA HIS A 21 -2.84 9.57 -9.80
C HIS A 21 -4.20 9.77 -9.10
N HIS A 22 -4.88 8.69 -8.70
CA HIS A 22 -6.12 8.78 -7.91
C HIS A 22 -5.94 9.66 -6.66
N ASP A 23 -6.86 10.61 -6.50
CA ASP A 23 -6.99 11.46 -5.33
C ASP A 23 -7.99 10.80 -4.38
N TYR A 24 -7.46 10.13 -3.36
CA TYR A 24 -8.28 9.36 -2.44
C TYR A 24 -9.21 10.27 -1.66
N GLN A 25 -10.48 9.86 -1.55
CA GLN A 25 -11.46 10.56 -0.72
C GLN A 25 -11.86 9.70 0.47
N ARG A 26 -12.39 10.34 1.52
CA ARG A 26 -12.92 9.62 2.70
C ARG A 26 -13.99 8.57 2.33
N ASN A 27 -14.74 8.81 1.25
CA ASN A 27 -15.72 7.85 0.75
C ASN A 27 -15.08 6.56 0.19
N ASP A 28 -13.89 6.65 -0.40
CA ASP A 28 -13.15 5.47 -0.87
C ASP A 28 -12.75 4.59 0.32
N LEU A 29 -12.29 5.21 1.40
CA LEU A 29 -11.91 4.51 2.64
C LEU A 29 -13.12 3.81 3.28
N ARG A 30 -14.27 4.50 3.34
CA ARG A 30 -15.52 3.91 3.85
C ARG A 30 -15.96 2.70 3.06
N LYS A 31 -15.79 2.70 1.72
CA LYS A 31 -16.12 1.53 0.89
C LYS A 31 -15.21 0.34 1.19
N ILE A 32 -13.91 0.60 1.39
CA ILE A 32 -12.94 -0.45 1.76
C ILE A 32 -13.27 -1.01 3.14
N GLU A 33 -13.48 -0.14 4.13
CA GLU A 33 -13.82 -0.55 5.50
C GLU A 33 -15.12 -1.35 5.55
N THR A 34 -16.17 -0.88 4.87
CA THR A 34 -17.45 -1.59 4.81
C THR A 34 -17.25 -2.99 4.26
N ALA A 35 -16.52 -3.14 3.16
CA ALA A 35 -16.25 -4.45 2.60
C ALA A 35 -15.46 -5.37 3.53
N CYS A 36 -14.48 -4.84 4.28
CA CYS A 36 -13.75 -5.62 5.28
C CYS A 36 -14.64 -6.03 6.45
N ARG A 37 -15.52 -5.14 6.92
CA ARG A 37 -16.32 -5.36 8.12
C ARG A 37 -17.61 -6.12 7.91
N THR A 38 -18.30 -5.97 6.78
CA THR A 38 -19.64 -6.55 6.56
C THR A 38 -19.59 -7.74 5.62
N ASP A 39 -18.86 -7.64 4.52
CA ASP A 39 -18.87 -8.69 3.49
C ASP A 39 -17.98 -9.87 3.88
N LEU A 40 -17.05 -9.65 4.82
CA LEU A 40 -15.97 -10.58 5.17
C LEU A 40 -15.97 -10.99 6.65
N GLU A 41 -17.04 -10.70 7.41
CA GLU A 41 -17.18 -10.93 8.88
C GLU A 41 -16.69 -12.30 9.41
N LYS A 42 -16.66 -13.32 8.56
CA LYS A 42 -16.24 -14.68 8.92
C LYS A 42 -14.73 -14.90 8.85
N ARG A 43 -13.94 -13.90 8.44
CA ARG A 43 -12.48 -13.99 8.28
C ARG A 43 -11.82 -12.72 8.77
N GLU A 44 -10.67 -12.86 9.44
CA GLU A 44 -9.78 -11.72 9.66
C GLU A 44 -9.16 -11.33 8.31
N VAL A 45 -9.48 -10.13 7.84
CA VAL A 45 -8.99 -9.61 6.56
C VAL A 45 -8.29 -8.29 6.80
N ILE A 46 -7.16 -8.11 6.12
CA ILE A 46 -6.39 -6.87 6.16
C ILE A 46 -6.45 -6.18 4.81
N ALA A 47 -6.52 -4.85 4.84
CA ALA A 47 -6.37 -4.05 3.62
C ALA A 47 -4.87 -3.86 3.36
N VAL A 48 -4.40 -4.17 2.15
CA VAL A 48 -3.00 -3.99 1.77
C VAL A 48 -2.90 -3.10 0.54
N THR A 49 -1.98 -2.14 0.56
CA THR A 49 -1.73 -1.21 -0.55
C THR A 49 -0.24 -1.04 -0.84
N THR A 50 0.08 -0.27 -1.87
CA THR A 50 1.46 0.07 -2.24
C THR A 50 1.98 1.26 -1.44
N GLU A 51 3.31 1.41 -1.34
CA GLU A 51 3.92 2.61 -0.73
C GLU A 51 3.49 3.91 -1.43
N LYS A 52 3.38 3.90 -2.77
CA LYS A 52 2.91 5.03 -3.56
C LYS A 52 1.55 5.55 -3.09
N ASP A 53 0.61 4.63 -2.88
CA ASP A 53 -0.74 4.97 -2.47
C ASP A 53 -0.79 5.33 -0.98
N GLY A 54 0.03 4.66 -0.15
CA GLY A 54 0.22 5.00 1.27
C GLY A 54 0.55 6.48 1.50
N VAL A 55 1.50 7.04 0.75
CA VAL A 55 1.88 8.47 0.82
C VAL A 55 0.69 9.40 0.54
N ARG A 56 -0.28 8.98 -0.28
CA ARG A 56 -1.49 9.78 -0.56
C ARG A 56 -2.54 9.62 0.52
N LEU A 57 -2.68 8.40 1.05
CA LEU A 57 -3.60 8.10 2.13
C LEU A 57 -3.25 8.86 3.41
N GLU A 58 -1.97 9.06 3.70
CA GLU A 58 -1.50 9.90 4.82
C GLU A 58 -2.03 11.34 4.79
N ARG A 59 -2.41 11.87 3.61
CA ARG A 59 -2.96 13.22 3.48
C ARG A 59 -4.42 13.33 3.92
N ILE A 60 -5.13 12.21 3.99
CA ILE A 60 -6.57 12.17 4.25
C ILE A 60 -6.96 11.37 5.50
N ILE A 61 -6.02 10.57 6.01
CA ILE A 61 -6.18 9.80 7.25
C ILE A 61 -5.47 10.55 8.38
N SER A 62 -6.20 10.87 9.46
CA SER A 62 -5.57 11.34 10.70
C SER A 62 -5.46 10.18 11.68
N PRO A 63 -4.25 9.81 12.15
CA PRO A 63 -4.07 8.76 13.15
C PRO A 63 -4.85 8.99 14.45
N GLU A 64 -5.13 10.24 14.82
CA GLU A 64 -5.91 10.58 16.01
C GLU A 64 -7.42 10.48 15.78
N ALA A 65 -7.92 10.98 14.65
CA ALA A 65 -9.35 11.03 14.35
C ALA A 65 -9.90 9.71 13.78
N ASP A 66 -9.03 8.94 13.11
CA ASP A 66 -9.41 7.75 12.35
C ASP A 66 -8.90 6.45 13.01
N ARG A 67 -8.65 6.43 14.32
CA ARG A 67 -8.22 5.22 15.07
C ARG A 67 -9.11 4.00 14.87
N VAL A 68 -10.39 4.23 14.58
CA VAL A 68 -11.38 3.17 14.31
C VAL A 68 -11.27 2.63 12.88
N PHE A 69 -10.59 3.32 11.96
CA PHE A 69 -10.69 3.07 10.52
C PHE A 69 -9.68 2.09 9.91
N TRP A 70 -8.52 1.75 10.50
CA TRP A 70 -7.50 1.14 9.64
C TRP A 70 -6.36 0.37 10.32
N GLU A 71 -6.27 -0.91 9.95
CA GLU A 71 -5.00 -1.58 9.71
C GLU A 71 -4.82 -1.68 8.18
N ILE A 72 -4.52 -0.56 7.51
CA ILE A 72 -4.05 -0.60 6.11
C ILE A 72 -2.56 -0.87 6.15
N TRP A 73 -2.16 -2.03 5.64
CA TRP A 73 -0.77 -2.42 5.54
C TRP A 73 -0.18 -1.90 4.23
N ILE A 74 1.06 -1.41 4.31
CA ILE A 74 1.79 -0.92 3.15
C ILE A 74 2.84 -1.97 2.78
N LEU A 75 2.71 -2.56 1.59
CA LEU A 75 3.76 -3.43 1.06
C LEU A 75 4.88 -2.56 0.48
N LYS A 76 6.02 -2.57 1.16
CA LYS A 76 7.25 -1.93 0.70
C LYS A 76 8.05 -2.87 -0.20
N VAL A 77 8.73 -2.29 -1.16
CA VAL A 77 9.68 -2.98 -2.03
C VAL A 77 11.01 -2.27 -1.94
N GLU A 78 12.07 -3.03 -1.73
CA GLU A 78 13.44 -2.52 -1.69
C GLU A 78 14.16 -2.93 -2.96
N LEU A 79 15.00 -2.02 -3.46
CA LEU A 79 15.87 -2.27 -4.59
C LEU A 79 17.31 -2.37 -4.11
N GLU A 80 17.94 -3.50 -4.39
CA GLU A 80 19.34 -3.74 -4.08
C GLU A 80 20.16 -3.88 -5.38
N ILE A 81 21.20 -3.06 -5.50
CA ILE A 81 22.19 -3.20 -6.57
C ILE A 81 23.15 -4.33 -6.17
N VAL A 82 22.92 -5.54 -6.71
CA VAL A 82 23.70 -6.74 -6.38
C VAL A 82 25.09 -6.78 -7.00
N ARG A 83 25.39 -5.94 -8.00
CA ARG A 83 26.69 -5.85 -8.68
C ARG A 83 26.98 -4.42 -9.12
N GLY A 84 28.22 -3.96 -8.95
CA GLY A 84 28.65 -2.63 -9.40
C GLY A 84 28.06 -1.48 -8.58
N LYS A 85 27.63 -1.75 -7.34
CA LYS A 85 27.06 -0.72 -6.44
C LYS A 85 28.04 0.41 -6.19
N GLU A 86 29.30 0.10 -5.92
CA GLU A 86 30.35 1.10 -5.66
C GLU A 86 30.63 1.96 -6.91
N GLU A 87 30.65 1.34 -8.10
CA GLU A 87 30.85 2.07 -9.36
C GLU A 87 29.68 2.99 -9.69
N TRP A 88 28.45 2.49 -9.52
CA TRP A 88 27.24 3.28 -9.69
C TRP A 88 27.23 4.47 -8.73
N GLN A 89 27.56 4.24 -7.46
CA GLN A 89 27.58 5.28 -6.44
C GLN A 89 28.63 6.35 -6.71
N ARG A 90 29.87 5.96 -7.05
CA ARG A 90 30.93 6.92 -7.46
C ARG A 90 30.50 7.81 -8.64
N LYS A 91 29.81 7.24 -9.62
CA LYS A 91 29.32 8.01 -10.77
C LYS A 91 28.23 8.99 -10.36
N ILE A 92 27.24 8.56 -9.58
CA ILE A 92 26.13 9.42 -9.13
C ILE A 92 26.65 10.57 -8.26
N GLU A 93 27.55 10.30 -7.31
CA GLU A 93 28.13 11.32 -6.43
C GLU A 93 28.89 12.41 -7.21
N SER A 94 29.43 12.11 -8.40
CA SER A 94 30.08 13.13 -9.23
C SER A 94 29.11 14.12 -9.90
N TYR A 95 27.79 13.86 -9.85
CA TYR A 95 26.75 14.72 -10.42
C TYR A 95 25.92 15.48 -9.36
N ILE A 96 26.18 15.27 -8.06
CA ILE A 96 25.52 15.94 -6.93
C ILE A 96 26.48 16.98 -6.34
#